data_AF-A0A560HQU0-F1
#
_entry.id   AF-A0A560HQU0-F1
#
_cell.length_a   1.000
_cell.length_b   1.000
_cell.length_c   1.000
_cell.angle_alpha   90.00
_cell.angle_beta   90.00
_cell.angle_gamma   90.00
#
_symmetry.space_group_name_H-M   'P 1'
#
loop_
_entity.id
_entity.type
_entity.pdbx_description
1 polymer ?
#
loop_
_entity_poly.entity_id
_entity_poly.type
_entity_poly.pdbx_seq_one_letter_code
_entity_poly.pdbx_strand_id
1 'polypeptide(L)'
;MQIRRYVSDAVTGDGFDPKFYNIINPDVARAGVDPYGHYMSAGWHEGRDPNGYFSTLGYLNAYTDVAAAGVNPLQHYMQYGWHEGRNPSGLFNTRKYLAAYSDIAAAGINPFLHYLKNGAFEGRSPFGDGTY
;
A
#
# COMPACT_ATOMS: atom_id res chain seq x y z
N MET A 1 -13.77 12.79 -9.09
CA MET A 1 -12.44 12.91 -8.47
C MET A 1 -11.89 11.49 -8.30
N GLN A 2 -10.87 11.09 -9.07
CA GLN A 2 -10.28 9.75 -8.93
C GLN A 2 -9.29 9.77 -7.77
N ILE A 3 -9.68 9.23 -6.60
CA ILE A 3 -8.89 9.26 -5.36
C ILE A 3 -7.73 8.24 -5.37
N ARG A 4 -7.60 7.41 -6.43
CA ARG A 4 -6.62 6.31 -6.58
C ARG A 4 -5.14 6.73 -6.78
N ARG A 5 -4.76 7.97 -6.46
CA ARG A 5 -3.37 8.45 -6.52
C ARG A 5 -3.01 9.39 -5.37
N TYR A 6 -3.84 9.41 -4.33
CA TYR A 6 -3.64 10.28 -3.18
C TYR A 6 -2.56 9.70 -2.26
N VAL A 7 -1.52 10.50 -2.02
CA VAL A 7 -0.52 10.27 -0.97
C VAL A 7 -0.61 11.47 -0.03
N SER A 8 -0.68 11.19 1.27
CA SER A 8 -0.66 12.23 2.30
C SER A 8 0.57 12.14 3.18
N ASP A 9 0.81 13.21 3.93
CA ASP A 9 1.79 13.28 5.01
C ASP A 9 1.41 12.42 6.23
N ALA A 10 0.22 11.81 6.24
CA ALA A 10 -0.27 11.00 7.36
C ALA A 10 0.07 9.51 7.25
N VAL A 11 0.76 9.08 6.19
CA VAL A 11 1.17 7.68 6.02
C VAL A 11 2.03 7.25 7.21
N THR A 12 1.59 6.21 7.89
CA THR A 12 2.25 5.66 9.08
C THR A 12 3.40 4.72 8.72
N GLY A 13 4.14 4.22 9.72
CA GLY A 13 5.31 3.35 9.52
C GLY A 13 5.02 2.02 8.82
N ASP A 14 3.78 1.54 8.88
CA ASP A 14 3.35 0.29 8.26
C ASP A 14 2.65 0.50 6.90
N GLY A 15 2.70 1.72 6.35
CA GLY A 15 2.11 2.05 5.07
C GLY A 15 0.60 2.31 5.11
N PHE A 16 -0.05 2.34 6.28
CA PHE A 16 -1.45 2.76 6.39
C PHE A 16 -1.58 4.29 6.31
N ASP A 17 -2.55 4.79 5.54
CA ASP A 17 -2.89 6.22 5.45
C ASP A 17 -4.29 6.48 6.05
N PRO A 18 -4.39 6.97 7.31
CA PRO A 18 -5.68 7.21 7.96
C PRO A 18 -6.50 8.33 7.30
N LYS A 19 -5.84 9.32 6.68
CA LYS A 19 -6.55 10.41 5.97
C LYS A 19 -7.19 9.86 4.71
N PHE A 20 -6.43 9.13 3.89
CA PHE A 20 -6.95 8.43 2.72
C PHE A 20 -8.11 7.51 3.11
N TYR A 21 -7.89 6.67 4.12
CA TYR A 21 -8.84 5.65 4.51
C TYR A 21 -10.18 6.24 4.92
N ASN A 22 -10.21 7.30 5.74
CA ASN A 22 -11.46 7.97 6.12
C ASN A 22 -12.12 8.68 4.94
N ILE A 23 -11.37 9.25 4.00
CA ILE A 23 -11.92 9.91 2.80
C ILE A 23 -12.68 8.90 1.94
N ILE A 24 -12.12 7.70 1.74
CA ILE A 24 -12.74 6.68 0.88
C ILE A 24 -13.76 5.81 1.61
N ASN A 25 -13.75 5.83 2.95
CA ASN A 25 -14.65 5.07 3.83
C ASN A 25 -15.46 6.01 4.74
N PRO A 26 -16.40 6.80 4.18
CA PRO A 26 -17.17 7.78 4.96
C PRO A 26 -18.07 7.14 6.02
N ASP A 27 -18.38 5.86 5.90
CA ASP A 27 -19.07 5.07 6.91
C ASP A 27 -18.22 4.91 8.19
N VAL A 28 -16.94 4.56 8.04
CA VAL A 28 -15.98 4.45 9.15
C VAL A 28 -15.78 5.81 9.80
N ALA A 29 -15.57 6.85 8.97
CA ALA A 29 -15.38 8.22 9.45
C ALA A 29 -16.60 8.74 10.23
N ARG A 30 -17.83 8.52 9.72
CA ARG A 30 -19.07 8.94 10.39
C ARG A 30 -19.35 8.15 11.66
N ALA A 31 -18.93 6.89 11.72
CA ALA A 31 -19.03 6.07 12.92
C ALA A 31 -18.04 6.48 14.02
N GLY A 32 -17.04 7.31 13.70
CA GLY A 32 -16.02 7.76 14.66
C GLY A 32 -15.09 6.63 15.13
N VAL A 33 -14.97 5.56 14.34
CA VAL A 33 -14.12 4.41 14.65
C VAL A 33 -12.67 4.74 14.27
N ASP A 34 -11.71 4.23 15.04
CA ASP A 34 -10.29 4.32 14.67
C ASP A 34 -10.05 3.65 13.31
N PRO A 35 -9.58 4.39 12.27
CA PRO A 35 -9.48 3.86 10.92
C PRO A 35 -8.45 2.73 10.81
N TYR A 36 -7.35 2.81 11.58
CA TYR A 36 -6.33 1.77 11.59
C TYR A 36 -6.89 0.46 12.20
N GLY A 37 -7.48 0.55 13.38
CA GLY A 37 -8.16 -0.58 14.03
C GLY A 37 -9.26 -1.18 13.16
N HIS A 38 -10.06 -0.35 12.48
CA HIS A 38 -11.05 -0.82 11.51
C HIS A 38 -10.38 -1.61 10.38
N TYR A 39 -9.34 -1.07 9.76
CA TYR A 39 -8.62 -1.78 8.69
C TYR A 39 -8.10 -3.12 9.17
N MET A 40 -7.43 -3.16 10.33
CA MET A 40 -6.82 -4.36 10.90
C MET A 40 -7.81 -5.46 11.26
N SER A 41 -9.01 -5.10 11.72
CA SER A 41 -10.03 -6.05 12.19
C SER A 41 -11.04 -6.48 11.12
N ALA A 42 -11.38 -5.59 10.19
CA ALA A 42 -12.45 -5.84 9.21
C ALA A 42 -12.10 -5.34 7.80
N GLY A 43 -11.50 -4.16 7.69
CA GLY A 43 -11.35 -3.48 6.42
C GLY A 43 -10.59 -4.26 5.35
N TRP A 44 -9.52 -4.97 5.72
CA TRP A 44 -8.80 -5.79 4.74
C TRP A 44 -9.61 -7.01 4.28
N HIS A 45 -10.44 -7.59 5.15
CA HIS A 45 -11.39 -8.65 4.77
C HIS A 45 -12.50 -8.12 3.86
N GLU A 46 -12.92 -6.86 4.07
CA GLU A 46 -13.88 -6.15 3.23
C GLU A 46 -13.27 -5.66 1.90
N GLY A 47 -11.96 -5.87 1.70
CA GLY A 47 -11.26 -5.46 0.48
C GLY A 47 -10.96 -3.97 0.39
N ARG A 48 -11.02 -3.23 1.50
CA ARG A 48 -10.75 -1.78 1.53
C ARG A 48 -9.26 -1.51 1.36
N ASP A 49 -8.92 -0.49 0.59
CA ASP A 49 -7.52 -0.12 0.35
C ASP A 49 -6.97 0.71 1.53
N PRO A 50 -5.77 0.40 2.07
CA PRO A 50 -5.20 1.10 3.23
C PRO A 50 -4.53 2.43 2.89
N ASN A 51 -4.21 2.65 1.62
CA ASN A 51 -3.61 3.88 1.09
C ASN A 51 -3.87 3.97 -0.43
N GLY A 52 -3.50 5.08 -1.06
CA GLY A 52 -3.81 5.33 -2.47
C GLY A 52 -3.03 4.49 -3.51
N TYR A 53 -2.03 3.71 -3.10
CA TYR A 53 -1.19 2.91 -4.00
C TYR A 53 -1.10 1.43 -3.61
N PHE A 54 -1.84 0.98 -2.61
CA PHE A 54 -2.02 -0.43 -2.28
C PHE A 54 -3.42 -0.86 -2.70
N SER A 55 -3.57 -2.03 -3.32
CA SER A 55 -4.88 -2.60 -3.61
C SER A 55 -5.07 -3.90 -2.84
N THR A 56 -5.98 -3.90 -1.87
CA THR A 56 -6.20 -5.06 -1.00
C THR A 56 -6.70 -6.26 -1.81
N LEU A 57 -7.79 -6.07 -2.56
CA LEU A 57 -8.34 -7.13 -3.42
C LEU A 57 -7.37 -7.50 -4.55
N GLY A 58 -6.70 -6.52 -5.15
CA GLY A 58 -5.75 -6.79 -6.23
C GLY A 58 -4.56 -7.64 -5.76
N TYR A 59 -4.00 -7.33 -4.59
CA TYR A 59 -2.91 -8.08 -3.99
C TYR A 59 -3.31 -9.51 -3.67
N LEU A 60 -4.47 -9.71 -3.02
CA LEU A 60 -4.96 -11.06 -2.69
C LEU A 60 -5.29 -11.89 -3.94
N ASN A 61 -5.82 -11.26 -5.00
CA ASN A 61 -6.10 -11.94 -6.26
C ASN A 61 -4.82 -12.34 -7.02
N ALA A 62 -3.79 -11.48 -7.01
CA ALA A 62 -2.52 -11.76 -7.68
C ALA A 62 -1.67 -12.79 -6.94
N TYR A 63 -1.73 -12.77 -5.60
CA TYR A 63 -0.89 -13.57 -4.72
C TYR A 63 -1.73 -14.56 -3.91
N THR A 64 -2.14 -15.62 -4.60
CA THR A 64 -3.08 -16.63 -4.07
C THR A 64 -2.55 -17.39 -2.87
N ASP A 65 -1.24 -17.45 -2.68
CA ASP A 65 -0.58 -17.99 -1.48
C ASP A 65 -0.88 -17.13 -0.23
N VAL A 66 -0.88 -15.80 -0.39
CA VAL A 66 -1.24 -14.87 0.70
C VAL A 66 -2.72 -14.98 1.04
N ALA A 67 -3.57 -15.08 0.01
CA ALA A 67 -5.00 -15.29 0.19
C ALA A 67 -5.30 -16.63 0.89
N ALA A 68 -4.64 -17.72 0.48
CA ALA A 68 -4.78 -19.04 1.10
C ALA A 68 -4.26 -19.05 2.55
N ALA A 69 -3.22 -18.28 2.86
CA ALA A 69 -2.72 -18.13 4.22
C ALA A 69 -3.65 -17.31 5.13
N GLY A 70 -4.60 -16.56 4.57
CA GLY A 70 -5.56 -15.76 5.34
C GLY A 70 -4.90 -14.64 6.17
N VAL A 71 -3.78 -14.09 5.68
CA VAL A 71 -3.03 -13.03 6.38
C VAL A 71 -3.36 -11.65 5.81
N ASN A 72 -3.22 -10.60 6.63
CA ASN A 72 -3.44 -9.23 6.20
C ASN A 72 -2.46 -8.86 5.05
N PRO A 73 -2.95 -8.45 3.87
CA PRO A 73 -2.11 -8.24 2.69
C PRO A 73 -1.14 -7.06 2.82
N LEU A 74 -1.53 -5.99 3.52
CA LEU A 74 -0.61 -4.87 3.78
C LEU A 74 0.54 -5.32 4.68
N GLN A 75 0.24 -6.01 5.77
CA GLN A 75 1.28 -6.53 6.67
C GLN A 75 2.19 -7.51 5.94
N HIS A 76 1.62 -8.43 5.14
CA HIS A 76 2.40 -9.35 4.33
C HIS A 76 3.35 -8.60 3.40
N TYR A 77 2.85 -7.59 2.66
CA TYR A 77 3.70 -6.82 1.76
C TYR A 77 4.85 -6.14 2.51
N MET A 78 4.55 -5.48 3.62
CA MET A 78 5.53 -4.71 4.40
C MET A 78 6.61 -5.58 5.03
N GLN A 79 6.28 -6.82 5.41
CA GLN A 79 7.21 -7.76 6.04
C GLN A 79 7.96 -8.63 5.02
N TYR A 80 7.29 -9.09 3.96
CA TYR A 80 7.82 -10.11 3.04
C TYR A 80 7.70 -9.68 1.57
N GLY A 81 6.53 -9.18 1.17
CA GLY A 81 6.21 -8.98 -0.25
C GLY A 81 7.20 -8.11 -1.02
N TRP A 82 7.72 -7.05 -0.42
CA TRP A 82 8.71 -6.20 -1.08
C TRP A 82 10.07 -6.89 -1.28
N HIS A 83 10.47 -7.77 -0.37
CA HIS A 83 11.69 -8.59 -0.51
C HIS A 83 11.52 -9.67 -1.59
N GLU A 84 10.31 -10.20 -1.74
CA GLU A 84 9.96 -11.14 -2.82
C GLU A 84 9.77 -10.43 -4.18
N GLY A 85 9.81 -9.10 -4.18
CA GLY A 85 9.63 -8.27 -5.37
C GLY A 85 8.19 -8.29 -5.90
N ARG A 86 7.19 -8.53 -5.03
CA ARG A 86 5.76 -8.43 -5.35
C ARG A 86 5.35 -6.96 -5.49
N ASN A 87 4.29 -6.66 -6.24
CA ASN A 87 3.74 -5.33 -6.41
C ASN A 87 2.55 -5.12 -5.45
N PRO A 88 2.48 -4.02 -4.68
CA PRO A 88 1.36 -3.75 -3.78
C PRO A 88 0.08 -3.35 -4.53
N SER A 89 0.23 -2.87 -5.76
CA SER A 89 -0.86 -2.64 -6.71
C SER A 89 -0.30 -2.54 -8.13
N GLY A 90 -1.17 -2.49 -9.14
CA GLY A 90 -0.77 -2.12 -10.50
C GLY A 90 -0.24 -0.69 -10.66
N LEU A 91 -0.31 0.15 -9.60
CA LEU A 91 0.20 1.53 -9.61
C LEU A 91 1.65 1.64 -9.13
N PHE A 92 2.24 0.56 -8.60
CA PHE A 92 3.60 0.56 -8.08
C PHE A 92 4.34 -0.73 -8.43
N ASN A 93 5.51 -0.61 -9.08
CA ASN A 93 6.34 -1.75 -9.42
C ASN A 93 7.58 -1.81 -8.52
N THR A 94 7.61 -2.74 -7.58
CA THR A 94 8.66 -2.86 -6.56
C THR A 94 10.04 -3.07 -7.19
N ARG A 95 10.15 -3.97 -8.16
CA ARG A 95 11.43 -4.32 -8.79
C ARG A 95 11.97 -3.16 -9.62
N LYS A 96 11.11 -2.51 -10.42
CA LYS A 96 11.51 -1.34 -11.22
C LYS A 96 11.90 -0.16 -10.33
N TYR A 97 11.18 0.05 -9.22
CA TYR A 97 11.52 1.12 -8.28
C TYR A 97 12.91 0.92 -7.68
N LEU A 98 13.22 -0.28 -7.18
CA LEU A 98 14.54 -0.60 -6.63
C LEU A 98 15.65 -0.56 -7.70
N ALA A 99 15.36 -0.98 -8.93
CA ALA A 99 16.33 -0.91 -10.03
C ALA A 99 16.64 0.53 -10.46
N ALA A 100 15.65 1.42 -10.43
CA ALA A 100 15.82 2.82 -10.84
C ALA A 100 16.44 3.69 -9.73
N TYR A 101 16.14 3.39 -8.47
CA TYR A 101 16.54 4.19 -7.32
C TYR A 101 17.55 3.42 -6.45
N SER A 102 18.80 3.40 -6.93
CA SER A 102 19.89 2.66 -6.30
C SER A 102 20.21 3.09 -4.86
N ASP A 103 19.90 4.34 -4.49
CA ASP A 103 20.00 4.85 -3.11
C ASP A 103 19.09 4.08 -2.16
N ILE A 104 17.86 3.77 -2.59
CA ILE A 104 16.86 3.04 -1.81
C ILE A 104 17.24 1.56 -1.70
N ALA A 105 17.68 0.97 -2.83
CA ALA A 105 18.13 -0.41 -2.86
C ALA A 105 19.38 -0.63 -1.98
N ALA A 106 20.38 0.25 -2.09
CA ALA A 106 21.61 0.15 -1.30
C ALA A 106 21.36 0.35 0.21
N ALA A 107 20.39 1.20 0.57
CA ALA A 107 20.01 1.41 1.96
C ALA A 107 19.12 0.31 2.54
N GLY A 108 18.64 -0.64 1.72
CA GLY A 108 17.73 -1.70 2.16
C GLY A 108 16.38 -1.15 2.65
N ILE A 109 15.94 0.00 2.14
CA ILE A 109 14.70 0.65 2.54
C ILE A 109 13.54 0.01 1.77
N ASN A 110 12.41 -0.25 2.46
CA ASN A 110 11.18 -0.70 1.81
C ASN A 110 10.76 0.33 0.72
N PRO A 111 10.74 -0.06 -0.56
CA PRO A 111 10.58 0.88 -1.67
C PRO A 111 9.20 1.54 -1.70
N PHE A 112 8.16 0.80 -1.31
CA PHE A 112 6.79 1.32 -1.28
C PHE A 112 6.59 2.30 -0.15
N LEU A 113 7.09 2.00 1.05
CA LEU A 113 7.04 2.92 2.18
C LEU A 113 7.83 4.20 1.88
N HIS A 114 9.01 4.06 1.25
CA HIS A 114 9.79 5.19 0.78
C HIS A 114 8.97 6.04 -0.21
N TYR A 115 8.33 5.42 -1.19
CA TYR A 115 7.52 6.14 -2.16
C TYR A 115 6.37 6.90 -1.50
N LEU A 116 5.62 6.25 -0.62
CA LEU A 116 4.49 6.88 0.08
C LEU A 116 4.93 8.05 0.97
N LYS A 117 6.09 7.96 1.63
CA LYS A 117 6.53 9.00 2.57
C LYS A 117 7.37 10.11 1.94
N ASN A 118 8.13 9.80 0.90
CA ASN A 118 9.11 10.72 0.32
C ASN A 118 9.02 10.73 -1.21
N GLY A 119 9.12 9.55 -1.85
CA GLY A 119 9.28 9.46 -3.30
C GLY A 119 8.19 10.16 -4.10
N ALA A 120 6.93 10.11 -3.67
CA ALA A 120 5.83 10.83 -4.31
C ALA A 120 6.02 12.36 -4.24
N PHE A 121 6.48 12.89 -3.10
CA PHE A 121 6.76 14.32 -2.89
C PHE A 121 8.06 14.76 -3.58
N GLU A 122 9.01 13.85 -3.78
CA GLU A 122 10.24 14.05 -4.55
C GLU A 122 10.02 13.97 -6.07
N GLY A 123 8.82 13.61 -6.54
CA GLY A 123 8.52 13.43 -7.96
C GLY A 123 9.10 12.15 -8.57
N ARG A 124 9.47 11.16 -7.75
CA ARG A 124 9.91 9.83 -8.23
C ARG A 124 8.76 9.07 -8.88
N SER A 125 9.05 8.31 -9.93
CA SER A 125 8.07 7.47 -10.61
C SER A 125 7.81 6.18 -9.80
N PRO A 126 6.56 5.76 -9.61
CA PRO A 126 6.25 4.46 -9.00
C PRO A 126 6.34 3.30 -10.00
N PHE A 127 6.53 3.59 -11.30
CA PHE A 127 6.62 2.60 -12.38
C PHE A 127 5.42 1.66 -12.54
N GLY A 128 4.25 2.05 -12.02
CA GLY A 128 3.02 1.31 -12.22
C GLY A 128 2.62 1.21 -13.69
N ASP A 129 2.35 0.00 -14.15
CA ASP A 129 1.93 -0.34 -15.51
C ASP A 129 0.59 -1.09 -15.54
N GLY A 130 -0.10 -1.18 -14.39
CA GLY A 130 -1.36 -1.89 -14.22
C GLY A 130 -1.21 -3.38 -13.89
N THR A 131 0.02 -3.89 -13.71
CA THR A 131 0.29 -5.33 -13.52
C THR A 131 0.84 -5.69 -12.14
N TYR A 132 0.66 -6.96 -11.73
CA TYR A 132 1.14 -7.54 -10.46
C TYR A 132 2.26 -8.55 -10.67
#